data_AF-A0A1Q4UXY7-F1
#
_entry.id   AF-A0A1Q4UXY7-F1
#
_cell.length_a   1.000
_cell.length_b   1.000
_cell.length_c   1.000
_cell.angle_alpha   90.00
_cell.angle_beta   90.00
_cell.angle_gamma   90.00
#
_symmetry.space_group_name_H-M   'P 1'
#
loop_
_entity.id
_entity.type
_entity.pdbx_description
1 polymer ?
#
loop_
_entity_poly.entity_id
_entity_poly.type
_entity_poly.pdbx_seq_one_letter_code
_entity_poly.pdbx_strand_id
1 'polypeptide(L)'
;MANPNKAKGTQWESDVRDYLNAVLGLVDEYGKFLDPFDAHNVRRPAQEGARDVGDVHAVPFVLECKDVKRPSVPTFVRQAEVEARHAGFPYGVAVVKVRRSNVRSGKVHVGIRTWTRVRLALGMGAREFAERYTFTASLRGRDTARWYMTTELDSFARMLADTRALCHAQ
;
A
#
# COMPACT_ATOMS: atom_id res chain seq x y z
N MET A 1 23.74 -8.74 -17.47
CA MET A 1 23.91 -8.55 -16.00
C MET A 1 22.64 -7.94 -15.43
N ALA A 2 22.03 -8.56 -14.42
CA ALA A 2 20.88 -7.97 -13.72
C ALA A 2 21.32 -6.72 -12.93
N ASN A 3 20.66 -5.58 -13.15
CA ASN A 3 20.96 -4.34 -12.44
C ASN A 3 20.71 -4.52 -10.92
N PRO A 4 21.74 -4.39 -10.06
CA PRO A 4 21.60 -4.61 -8.61
C PRO A 4 20.53 -3.74 -7.93
N ASN A 5 20.27 -2.54 -8.46
CA ASN A 5 19.21 -1.68 -7.93
C ASN A 5 17.81 -2.21 -8.30
N LYS A 6 17.66 -2.78 -9.50
CA LYS A 6 16.41 -3.42 -9.92
C LYS A 6 16.12 -4.66 -9.07
N ALA A 7 17.14 -5.47 -8.78
CA ALA A 7 17.01 -6.63 -7.91
C ALA A 7 16.52 -6.26 -6.50
N LYS A 8 17.04 -5.18 -5.90
CA LYS A 8 16.59 -4.68 -4.59
C LYS A 8 15.15 -4.20 -4.61
N GLY A 9 14.73 -3.50 -5.66
CA GLY A 9 13.34 -3.10 -5.87
C GLY A 9 12.41 -4.31 -5.91
N THR A 10 12.72 -5.27 -6.79
CA THR A 10 11.93 -6.51 -6.93
C THR A 10 11.87 -7.33 -5.65
N GLN A 11 12.97 -7.40 -4.89
CA GLN A 11 12.96 -8.03 -3.56
C GLN A 11 12.03 -7.27 -2.62
N TRP A 12 12.08 -5.93 -2.60
CA TRP A 12 11.21 -5.14 -1.74
C TRP A 12 9.72 -5.34 -2.04
N GLU A 13 9.35 -5.36 -3.31
CA GLU A 13 7.97 -5.64 -3.74
C GLU A 13 7.51 -7.03 -3.28
N SER A 14 8.40 -8.02 -3.36
CA SER A 14 8.12 -9.40 -2.96
C SER A 14 7.99 -9.50 -1.43
N ASP A 15 8.87 -8.84 -0.67
CA ASP A 15 8.81 -8.79 0.79
C ASP A 15 7.47 -8.19 1.27
N VAL A 16 7.01 -7.11 0.64
CA VAL A 16 5.73 -6.45 0.99
C VAL A 16 4.55 -7.37 0.68
N ARG A 17 4.54 -8.01 -0.51
CA ARG A 17 3.51 -8.98 -0.90
C ARG A 17 3.42 -10.12 0.11
N ASP A 18 4.56 -10.73 0.43
CA ASP A 18 4.64 -11.91 1.30
C ASP A 18 4.26 -11.55 2.74
N TYR A 19 4.74 -10.40 3.23
CA TYR A 19 4.34 -9.88 4.54
C TYR A 19 2.82 -9.72 4.63
N LEU A 20 2.21 -9.01 3.68
CA LEU A 20 0.78 -8.74 3.69
C LEU A 20 -0.05 -10.02 3.61
N ASN A 21 0.29 -10.96 2.71
CA ASN A 21 -0.39 -12.24 2.63
C ASN A 21 -0.32 -13.02 3.96
N ALA A 22 0.85 -13.04 4.60
CA ALA A 22 1.03 -13.74 5.87
C ALA A 22 0.20 -13.11 7.00
N VAL A 23 0.28 -11.78 7.19
CA VAL A 23 -0.45 -11.12 8.30
C VAL A 23 -1.96 -11.05 8.08
N LEU A 24 -2.42 -11.13 6.82
CA LEU A 24 -3.85 -11.22 6.48
C LEU A 24 -4.37 -12.67 6.51
N GLY A 25 -3.51 -13.66 6.80
CA GLY A 25 -3.92 -15.06 6.86
C GLY A 25 -4.33 -15.64 5.50
N LEU A 26 -3.76 -15.16 4.40
CA LEU A 26 -4.08 -15.60 3.04
C LEU A 26 -3.20 -16.76 2.56
N VAL A 27 -2.18 -17.11 3.35
CA VAL A 27 -1.21 -18.17 3.08
C VAL A 27 -1.03 -19.08 4.28
N ASP A 28 -0.56 -20.30 4.05
CA ASP A 28 -0.12 -21.23 5.10
C ASP A 28 1.26 -20.85 5.69
N GLU A 29 1.75 -21.67 6.62
CA GLU A 29 3.06 -21.49 7.28
C GLU A 29 4.27 -21.53 6.32
N TYR A 30 4.08 -22.04 5.09
CA TYR A 30 5.10 -22.10 4.04
C TYR A 30 4.95 -20.99 2.99
N GLY A 31 3.97 -20.09 3.15
CA GLY A 31 3.71 -19.00 2.22
C GLY A 31 2.90 -19.41 0.98
N LYS A 32 2.28 -20.59 0.96
CA LYS A 32 1.40 -21.01 -0.13
C LYS A 32 -0.01 -20.48 0.12
N PHE A 33 -0.65 -19.93 -0.93
CA PHE A 33 -2.03 -19.44 -0.82
C PHE A 33 -2.98 -20.53 -0.32
N LEU A 34 -3.82 -20.17 0.65
CA LEU A 34 -4.89 -21.03 1.15
C LEU A 34 -5.95 -21.26 0.07
N ASP A 35 -6.34 -20.18 -0.62
CA ASP A 35 -7.14 -20.24 -1.84
C ASP A 35 -6.43 -19.46 -2.97
N PRO A 36 -5.85 -20.15 -3.98
CA PRO A 36 -5.21 -19.51 -5.13
C PRO A 36 -6.16 -18.71 -6.03
N PHE A 37 -7.47 -18.80 -5.87
CA PHE A 37 -8.46 -18.06 -6.67
C PHE A 37 -9.08 -16.89 -5.91
N ASP A 38 -8.76 -16.70 -4.62
CA ASP A 38 -9.23 -15.54 -3.87
C ASP A 38 -8.69 -14.24 -4.48
N ALA A 39 -9.61 -13.35 -4.85
CA ALA A 39 -9.31 -12.03 -5.38
C ALA A 39 -8.59 -11.12 -4.37
N HIS A 40 -8.63 -11.46 -3.09
CA HIS A 40 -7.97 -10.73 -2.01
C HIS A 40 -6.50 -11.09 -1.82
N ASN A 41 -6.02 -12.14 -2.49
CA ASN A 41 -4.60 -12.46 -2.52
C ASN A 41 -3.79 -11.23 -2.93
N VAL A 42 -2.79 -10.86 -2.14
CA VAL A 42 -1.88 -9.78 -2.47
C VAL A 42 -0.91 -10.28 -3.52
N ARG A 43 -0.86 -9.62 -4.68
CA ARG A 43 -0.12 -10.09 -5.85
C ARG A 43 0.74 -8.99 -6.47
N ARG A 44 1.84 -9.39 -7.09
CA ARG A 44 2.57 -8.54 -8.03
C ARG A 44 1.96 -8.76 -9.40
N PRO A 45 1.38 -7.74 -10.06
CA PRO A 45 0.83 -7.90 -11.40
C PRO A 45 1.95 -8.22 -12.38
N ALA A 46 1.65 -9.04 -13.38
CA ALA A 46 2.51 -9.12 -14.56
C ALA A 46 2.43 -7.78 -15.30
N GLN A 47 3.57 -7.21 -15.69
CA GLN A 47 3.57 -6.01 -16.52
C GLN A 47 3.12 -6.39 -17.94
N GLU A 48 1.82 -6.29 -18.19
CA GLU A 48 1.21 -6.50 -19.50
C GLU A 48 0.68 -5.17 -20.04
N GLY A 49 1.17 -4.75 -21.20
CA GLY A 49 0.77 -3.50 -21.87
C GLY A 49 1.70 -2.30 -21.59
N ALA A 50 1.29 -1.12 -22.08
CA ALA A 50 2.10 0.10 -22.06
C ALA A 50 1.92 0.96 -20.80
N ARG A 51 0.94 0.65 -19.94
CA ARG A 51 0.61 1.46 -18.76
C ARG A 51 1.13 0.79 -17.51
N ASP A 52 1.73 1.59 -16.63
CA ASP A 52 2.11 1.13 -15.30
C ASP A 52 0.86 0.98 -14.42
N VAL A 53 0.67 -0.21 -13.85
CA VAL A 53 -0.47 -0.59 -12.99
C VAL A 53 -0.03 -0.78 -11.53
N GLY A 54 1.19 -0.35 -11.20
CA GLY A 54 1.78 -0.39 -9.86
C GLY A 54 2.46 -1.71 -9.52
N ASP A 55 3.23 -1.68 -8.44
CA ASP A 55 4.12 -2.79 -8.06
C ASP A 55 3.39 -3.96 -7.38
N VAL A 56 2.40 -3.68 -6.53
CA VAL A 56 1.66 -4.69 -5.76
C VAL A 56 0.16 -4.34 -5.75
N HIS A 57 -0.69 -5.33 -6.02
CA HIS A 57 -2.14 -5.23 -5.92
C HIS A 57 -2.59 -5.87 -4.60
N ALA A 58 -3.23 -5.06 -3.76
CA ALA A 58 -3.81 -5.47 -2.49
C ALA A 58 -5.24 -4.90 -2.40
N VAL A 59 -6.18 -5.50 -3.14
CA VAL A 59 -7.56 -5.01 -3.32
C VAL A 59 -8.14 -4.48 -2.00
N PRO A 60 -8.66 -3.24 -1.93
CA PRO A 60 -8.91 -2.30 -3.03
C PRO A 60 -7.77 -1.29 -3.32
N PHE A 61 -6.53 -1.58 -2.92
CA PHE A 61 -5.37 -0.71 -3.06
C PHE A 61 -4.36 -1.20 -4.12
N VAL A 62 -3.75 -0.25 -4.81
CA VAL A 62 -2.48 -0.43 -5.53
C VAL A 62 -1.36 0.20 -4.71
N LEU A 63 -0.27 -0.54 -4.59
CA LEU A 63 0.88 -0.20 -3.75
C LEU A 63 2.08 0.08 -4.66
N GLU A 64 2.63 1.27 -4.54
CA GLU A 64 3.88 1.68 -5.18
C GLU A 64 5.04 1.52 -4.19
N CYS A 65 5.96 0.61 -4.45
CA CYS A 65 6.97 0.15 -3.51
C CYS A 65 8.33 0.82 -3.76
N LYS A 66 8.87 1.56 -2.78
CA LYS A 66 10.16 2.26 -2.90
C LYS A 66 11.17 1.88 -1.81
N ASP A 67 12.31 1.33 -2.23
CA ASP A 67 13.51 1.16 -1.39
C ASP A 67 14.54 2.25 -1.69
N VAL A 68 14.55 3.30 -0.88
CA VAL A 68 15.27 4.55 -1.17
C VAL A 68 16.15 5.02 -0.02
N LYS A 69 17.22 5.75 -0.35
CA LYS A 69 18.07 6.41 0.66
C LYS A 69 17.41 7.68 1.20
N ARG A 70 16.71 8.42 0.33
CA ARG A 70 16.04 9.69 0.65
C ARG A 70 14.66 9.66 -0.02
N PRO A 71 13.56 9.66 0.76
CA PRO A 71 12.23 9.53 0.19
C PRO A 71 11.73 10.85 -0.41
N SER A 72 11.05 10.76 -1.56
CA SER A 72 10.31 11.85 -2.20
C SER A 72 8.80 11.55 -2.13
N VAL A 73 8.28 11.45 -0.91
CA VAL A 73 6.94 10.89 -0.63
C VAL A 73 5.81 11.48 -1.48
N PRO A 74 5.67 12.83 -1.64
CA PRO A 74 4.59 13.38 -2.45
C PRO A 74 4.63 12.94 -3.92
N THR A 75 5.82 12.66 -4.47
CA THR A 75 5.96 12.13 -5.83
C THR A 75 5.47 10.70 -5.90
N PHE A 76 5.87 9.87 -4.93
CA PHE A 76 5.50 8.44 -4.89
C PHE A 76 4.00 8.25 -4.67
N VAL A 77 3.37 9.04 -3.79
CA VAL A 77 1.91 8.99 -3.56
C VAL A 77 1.14 9.32 -4.84
N ARG A 78 1.53 10.38 -5.55
CA ARG A 78 0.89 10.76 -6.82
C ARG A 78 1.08 9.71 -7.90
N GLN A 79 2.25 9.08 -7.96
CA GLN A 79 2.50 7.97 -8.88
C GLN A 79 1.55 6.80 -8.56
N ALA A 80 1.46 6.39 -7.30
CA ALA A 80 0.55 5.33 -6.87
C ALA A 80 -0.93 5.64 -7.20
N GLU A 81 -1.36 6.89 -7.03
CA GLU A 81 -2.73 7.32 -7.40
C GLU A 81 -2.99 7.25 -8.92
N VAL A 82 -1.98 7.50 -9.75
CA VAL A 82 -2.07 7.34 -11.21
C VAL A 82 -2.17 5.86 -11.58
N GLU A 83 -1.30 5.02 -11.01
CA GLU A 83 -1.25 3.58 -11.25
C GLU A 83 -2.52 2.87 -10.78
N ALA A 84 -3.07 3.26 -9.62
CA ALA A 84 -4.36 2.76 -9.15
C ALA A 84 -5.47 2.99 -10.20
N ARG A 85 -5.51 4.17 -10.81
CA ARG A 85 -6.48 4.46 -11.88
C ARG A 85 -6.24 3.62 -13.13
N HIS A 86 -4.98 3.38 -13.50
CA HIS A 86 -4.66 2.49 -14.63
C HIS A 86 -5.06 1.05 -14.35
N ALA A 87 -4.89 0.58 -13.12
CA ALA A 87 -5.28 -0.75 -12.67
C ALA A 87 -6.80 -0.90 -12.47
N GLY A 88 -7.57 0.19 -12.44
CA GLY A 88 -9.00 0.19 -12.14
C GLY A 88 -9.33 0.12 -10.64
N PHE A 89 -8.37 0.41 -9.77
CA PHE A 89 -8.51 0.35 -8.32
C PHE A 89 -8.86 1.74 -7.77
N PRO A 90 -9.68 1.82 -6.70
CA PRO A 90 -10.09 3.11 -6.14
C PRO A 90 -8.97 3.85 -5.40
N TYR A 91 -7.93 3.15 -4.93
CA TYR A 91 -6.93 3.71 -4.04
C TYR A 91 -5.50 3.35 -4.45
N GLY A 92 -4.62 4.36 -4.43
CA GLY A 92 -3.17 4.19 -4.57
C GLY A 92 -2.45 4.66 -3.32
N VAL A 93 -1.45 3.91 -2.88
CA VAL A 93 -0.59 4.24 -1.72
C VAL A 93 0.88 3.93 -2.02
N ALA A 94 1.79 4.66 -1.38
CA ALA A 94 3.22 4.40 -1.51
C ALA A 94 3.74 3.63 -0.28
N VAL A 95 4.45 2.53 -0.48
CA VAL A 95 5.06 1.71 0.56
C VAL A 95 6.58 1.87 0.51
N VAL A 96 7.12 2.59 1.49
CA VAL A 96 8.49 3.10 1.44
C VAL A 96 9.28 2.57 2.62
N LYS A 97 10.49 2.06 2.36
CA LYS A 97 11.49 1.83 3.39
C LYS A 97 12.76 2.64 3.13
N VAL A 98 13.47 2.94 4.21
CA VAL A 98 14.86 3.36 4.11
C VAL A 98 15.70 2.10 3.85
N ARG A 99 16.68 2.22 2.95
CA ARG A 99 17.57 1.11 2.59
C ARG A 99 18.13 0.38 3.80
N ARG A 100 18.15 -0.95 3.72
CA ARG A 100 18.63 -1.90 4.75
C ARG A 100 17.72 -2.02 5.99
N SER A 101 16.57 -1.36 6.02
CA SER A 101 15.55 -1.59 7.05
C SER A 101 14.76 -2.88 6.78
N ASN A 102 14.25 -3.48 7.84
CA ASN A 102 13.34 -4.62 7.80
C ASN A 102 12.00 -4.23 7.12
N VAL A 103 11.32 -5.17 6.46
CA VAL A 103 9.98 -4.98 5.89
C VAL A 103 8.96 -4.45 6.88
N ARG A 104 9.02 -4.88 8.14
CA ARG A 104 8.16 -4.38 9.22
C ARG A 104 8.33 -2.89 9.49
N SER A 105 9.46 -2.31 9.08
CA SER A 105 9.72 -0.86 9.17
C SER A 105 9.20 -0.09 7.95
N GLY A 106 8.52 -0.76 7.01
CA GLY A 106 7.89 -0.13 5.87
C GLY A 106 6.83 0.88 6.30
N LYS A 107 6.93 2.10 5.78
CA LYS A 107 5.95 3.15 5.99
C LYS A 107 5.00 3.18 4.81
N VAL A 108 3.71 3.24 5.09
CA VAL A 108 2.67 3.43 4.07
C VAL A 108 2.24 4.88 4.09
N HIS A 109 2.37 5.53 2.95
CA HIS A 109 1.98 6.93 2.76
C HIS A 109 0.73 7.01 1.90
N VAL A 110 -0.26 7.74 2.40
CA VAL A 110 -1.60 7.84 1.83
C VAL A 110 -1.91 9.31 1.56
N GLY A 111 -2.27 9.65 0.33
CA GLY A 111 -2.72 11.01 0.01
C GLY A 111 -3.95 11.39 0.83
N ILE A 112 -4.08 12.67 1.22
CA ILE A 112 -5.17 13.10 2.11
C ILE A 112 -6.57 12.79 1.56
N ARG A 113 -6.72 12.77 0.22
CA ARG A 113 -7.97 12.39 -0.47
C ARG A 113 -8.29 10.91 -0.28
N THR A 114 -7.33 10.02 -0.53
CA THR A 114 -7.49 8.57 -0.30
C THR A 114 -7.78 8.31 1.17
N TRP A 115 -7.02 8.91 2.09
CA TRP A 115 -7.23 8.80 3.52
C TRP A 115 -8.65 9.21 3.94
N THR A 116 -9.14 10.33 3.40
CA THR A 116 -10.50 10.81 3.65
C THR A 116 -11.56 9.85 3.11
N ARG A 117 -11.38 9.31 1.89
CA ARG A 117 -12.33 8.36 1.30
C ARG A 117 -12.42 7.06 2.09
N VAL A 118 -11.27 6.51 2.50
CA VAL A 118 -11.21 5.26 3.27
C VAL A 118 -11.88 5.43 4.63
N ARG A 119 -11.56 6.48 5.39
CA ARG A 119 -12.19 6.69 6.70
C ARG A 119 -13.71 6.90 6.61
N LEU A 120 -14.17 7.60 5.56
CA LEU A 120 -15.60 7.85 5.37
C LEU A 120 -16.33 6.55 4.97
N ALA A 121 -15.71 5.72 4.13
CA ALA A 121 -16.23 4.40 3.80
C ALA A 121 -16.38 3.54 5.06
N LEU A 122 -15.42 3.61 5.99
CA LEU A 122 -15.45 2.92 7.28
C LEU A 122 -16.34 3.60 8.34
N GLY A 123 -17.02 4.70 8.02
CA GLY A 123 -17.88 5.43 8.96
C GLY A 123 -17.14 6.12 10.11
N MET A 124 -15.83 6.33 9.99
CA MET A 124 -14.98 6.82 11.09
C MET A 124 -14.70 8.32 11.02
N GLY A 125 -14.63 8.93 12.21
CA GLY A 125 -14.15 10.29 12.38
C GLY A 125 -12.66 10.42 12.04
N ALA A 126 -12.19 11.63 11.73
CA ALA A 126 -10.79 11.87 11.36
C ALA A 126 -9.80 11.46 12.47
N ARG A 127 -10.10 11.82 13.72
CA ARG A 127 -9.26 11.50 14.88
C ARG A 127 -9.26 10.01 15.19
N GLU A 128 -10.44 9.41 15.27
CA GLU A 128 -10.64 7.98 15.50
C GLU A 128 -9.86 7.14 14.48
N PHE A 129 -10.01 7.44 13.19
CA PHE A 129 -9.32 6.73 12.12
C PHE A 129 -7.80 6.89 12.22
N ALA A 130 -7.32 8.09 12.58
CA ALA A 130 -5.89 8.33 12.77
C ALA A 130 -5.33 7.55 13.96
N GLU A 131 -6.05 7.49 15.08
CA GLU A 131 -5.62 6.77 16.28
C GLU A 131 -5.66 5.25 16.06
N ARG A 132 -6.78 4.72 15.53
CA ARG A 132 -6.98 3.27 15.28
C ARG A 132 -5.90 2.68 14.39
N TYR A 133 -5.53 3.37 13.31
CA TYR A 133 -4.52 2.91 12.36
C TYR A 133 -3.20 3.67 12.47
N THR A 134 -2.96 4.36 13.59
CA THR A 134 -1.67 4.98 13.94
C THR A 134 -1.12 5.93 12.85
N PHE A 135 -1.99 6.74 12.24
CA PHE A 135 -1.58 7.70 11.23
C PHE A 135 -0.94 8.96 11.84
N THR A 136 0.12 9.42 11.20
CA THR A 136 0.75 10.71 11.45
C THR A 136 0.62 11.60 10.22
N ALA A 137 0.34 12.88 10.42
CA ALA A 137 0.11 13.83 9.33
C ALA A 137 1.41 14.49 8.87
N SER A 138 1.57 14.66 7.57
CA SER A 138 2.61 15.50 6.95
C SER A 138 1.96 16.61 6.14
N LEU A 139 1.75 17.76 6.79
CA LEU A 139 0.99 18.89 6.26
C LEU A 139 1.93 20.05 5.93
N ARG A 140 2.64 19.97 4.79
CA ARG A 140 3.58 21.01 4.38
C ARG A 140 2.98 21.95 3.34
N GLY A 141 2.96 23.24 3.66
CA GLY A 141 2.45 24.30 2.76
C GLY A 141 0.92 24.28 2.64
N ARG A 142 0.38 25.11 1.73
CA ARG A 142 -1.07 25.25 1.49
C ARG A 142 -1.62 24.33 0.40
N ASP A 143 -0.73 23.69 -0.38
CA ASP A 143 -1.11 22.76 -1.43
C ASP A 143 -1.49 21.40 -0.82
N THR A 144 -2.79 21.19 -0.61
CA THR A 144 -3.32 19.98 0.00
C THR A 144 -3.09 18.72 -0.85
N ALA A 145 -2.78 18.86 -2.15
CA ALA A 145 -2.39 17.73 -2.99
C ALA A 145 -1.01 17.15 -2.60
N ARG A 146 -0.22 17.89 -1.80
CA ARG A 146 1.06 17.42 -1.25
C ARG A 146 0.94 16.90 0.17
N TRP A 147 -0.23 17.01 0.79
CA TRP A 147 -0.47 16.51 2.13
C TRP A 147 -0.72 15.01 2.08
N TYR A 148 -0.08 14.29 3.00
CA TYR A 148 -0.24 12.85 3.12
C TYR A 148 -0.23 12.44 4.60
N MET A 149 -0.80 11.27 4.84
CA MET A 149 -0.82 10.59 6.12
C MET A 149 0.14 9.41 6.04
N THR A 150 0.86 9.12 7.12
CA THR A 150 1.82 8.02 7.19
C THR A 150 1.43 7.07 8.30
N THR A 151 1.45 5.77 8.01
CA THR A 151 1.31 4.70 9.02
C THR A 151 2.36 3.61 8.79
N GLU A 152 2.43 2.65 9.70
CA GLU A 152 3.24 1.43 9.55
C GLU A 152 2.53 0.43 8.62
N LEU A 153 3.31 -0.42 7.95
CA LEU A 153 2.77 -1.49 7.10
C LEU A 153 1.82 -2.43 7.86
N ASP A 154 2.09 -2.68 9.14
CA ASP A 154 1.23 -3.50 10.01
C ASP A 154 -0.14 -2.86 10.28
N SER A 155 -0.15 -1.57 10.63
CA SER A 155 -1.38 -0.81 10.80
C SER A 155 -2.15 -0.67 9.49
N PHE A 156 -1.45 -0.55 8.36
CA PHE A 156 -2.07 -0.61 7.04
C PHE A 156 -2.71 -1.97 6.76
N ALA A 157 -2.07 -3.09 7.12
CA ALA A 157 -2.67 -4.41 6.94
C ALA A 157 -4.00 -4.56 7.70
N ARG A 158 -4.06 -4.05 8.93
CA ARG A 158 -5.30 -4.01 9.72
C ARG A 158 -6.37 -3.13 9.05
N MET A 159 -6.00 -1.95 8.57
CA MET A 159 -6.90 -1.07 7.82
C MET A 159 -7.42 -1.72 6.53
N LEU A 160 -6.55 -2.45 5.82
CA LEU A 160 -6.89 -3.19 4.61
C LEU A 160 -7.92 -4.29 4.91
N ALA A 161 -7.71 -5.07 5.98
CA ALA A 161 -8.67 -6.09 6.41
C ALA A 161 -10.04 -5.47 6.74
N ASP A 162 -10.07 -4.39 7.52
CA ASP A 162 -11.32 -3.69 7.86
C ASP A 162 -12.02 -3.12 6.62
N THR A 163 -11.25 -2.60 5.66
CA THR A 163 -11.79 -2.08 4.39
C THR A 163 -12.42 -3.21 3.54
N ARG A 164 -11.80 -4.40 3.51
CA ARG A 164 -12.34 -5.57 2.80
C ARG A 164 -13.61 -6.11 3.45
N ALA A 165 -13.63 -6.17 4.78
CA ALA A 165 -14.80 -6.64 5.53
C ALA A 165 -16.06 -5.79 5.23
N LEU A 166 -15.89 -4.48 5.01
CA LEU A 166 -17.00 -3.60 4.63
C LEU A 166 -17.58 -3.94 3.24
N CYS A 167 -16.74 -4.33 2.27
CA CYS A 167 -17.21 -4.73 0.94
C CYS A 167 -18.03 -6.02 0.93
N HIS A 168 -17.90 -6.87 1.97
CA HIS A 168 -18.69 -8.09 2.10
C HIS A 168 -20.01 -7.90 2.87
N ALA A 169 -20.19 -6.76 3.54
CA ALA A 169 -21.38 -6.45 4.33
C ALA A 169 -22.47 -5.69 3.53
N GLN A 170 -22.22 -5.40 2.25
CA GLN A 170 -23.12 -4.72 1.32
C GLN A 170 -23.63 -5.71 0.28
#